data_AF-A0A847N6H7-F1
#
_entry.id   AF-A0A847N6H7-F1
#
_cell.length_a   1.000
_cell.length_b   1.000
_cell.length_c   1.000
_cell.angle_alpha   90.00
_cell.angle_beta   90.00
_cell.angle_gamma   90.00
#
_symmetry.space_group_name_H-M   'P 1'
#
loop_
_entity.id
_entity.type
_entity.pdbx_description
1 polymer ?
#
loop_
_entity_poly.entity_id
_entity_poly.type
_entity_poly.pdbx_seq_one_letter_code
_entity_poly.pdbx_strand_id
1 'polypeptide(L)'
;MSIQKKSLLTLTIVFIISVTLVVISGMLLTPLIDQKEKRAIITEAKTIFNQADDVFLYKTNKDPKSIEVKASVLKEETKIGFIIKAKKDNEFGQIEVLIGIKPDDKISEVKIITLNQSMYQEETKKAASEYKGLDITKLTDANSGATSVSIQTLDDLIKDMSQAYLNIEKEPTKPYETWFGSDYQIESQNENITQNIILKEVIKDQGFVYTIEKSGYYHNGEGQIRVVLILDVNYKILGVLLPEEHYGHSKGSFYTSVLEYVETLENQDLTSFPDEFSGASEGTGNSRKLIFDMINLVKEEILK
;
A
#
# COMPACT_ATOMS: atom_id res chain seq x y z
N MET A 1 -10.57 -69.25 4.41
CA MET A 1 -9.82 -67.97 4.46
C MET A 1 -9.40 -67.72 5.91
N SER A 2 -8.10 -67.81 6.23
CA SER A 2 -7.60 -67.78 7.61
C SER A 2 -8.00 -66.48 8.32
N ILE A 3 -8.23 -66.56 9.63
CA ILE A 3 -8.68 -65.45 10.50
C ILE A 3 -7.83 -64.17 10.27
N GLN A 4 -6.53 -64.34 9.97
CA GLN A 4 -5.60 -63.26 9.63
C GLN A 4 -5.98 -62.49 8.34
N LYS A 5 -6.45 -63.17 7.28
CA LYS A 5 -6.86 -62.51 6.03
C LYS A 5 -8.15 -61.70 6.20
N LYS A 6 -9.07 -62.16 7.07
CA LYS A 6 -10.30 -61.40 7.40
C LYS A 6 -9.98 -60.17 8.23
N SER A 7 -9.10 -60.30 9.23
CA SER A 7 -8.65 -59.17 10.06
C SER A 7 -7.94 -58.08 9.23
N LEU A 8 -7.06 -58.48 8.31
CA LEU A 8 -6.38 -57.54 7.40
C LEU A 8 -7.38 -56.82 6.48
N LEU A 9 -8.35 -57.54 5.92
CA LEU A 9 -9.39 -56.94 5.09
C LEU A 9 -10.25 -55.92 5.87
N THR A 10 -10.65 -56.27 7.10
CA THR A 10 -11.40 -55.35 7.97
C THR A 10 -10.58 -54.10 8.29
N LEU A 11 -9.29 -54.25 8.63
CA LEU A 11 -8.42 -53.11 8.90
C LEU A 11 -8.30 -52.18 7.68
N THR A 12 -8.11 -52.75 6.48
CA THR A 12 -8.03 -51.97 5.24
C THR A 12 -9.34 -51.22 4.97
N ILE A 13 -10.50 -51.85 5.18
CA ILE A 13 -11.80 -51.20 4.99
C ILE A 13 -11.99 -50.07 6.00
N VAL A 14 -11.68 -50.29 7.28
CA VAL A 14 -11.78 -49.26 8.33
C VAL A 14 -10.84 -48.09 8.03
N PHE A 15 -9.62 -48.37 7.57
CA PHE A 15 -8.65 -47.33 7.18
C PHE A 15 -9.14 -46.52 5.98
N ILE A 16 -9.68 -47.18 4.95
CA ILE A 16 -10.25 -46.49 3.78
C ILE A 16 -11.42 -45.60 4.22
N ILE A 17 -12.33 -46.11 5.06
CA ILE A 17 -13.48 -45.36 5.55
C ILE A 17 -13.03 -44.15 6.38
N SER A 18 -12.06 -44.32 7.29
CA SER A 18 -11.61 -43.22 8.15
C SER A 18 -10.90 -42.12 7.35
N VAL A 19 -10.02 -42.48 6.42
CA VAL A 19 -9.36 -41.51 5.52
C VAL A 19 -10.38 -40.80 4.64
N THR A 20 -11.31 -41.56 4.04
CA THR A 20 -12.37 -41.00 3.18
C THR A 20 -13.25 -40.02 3.96
N LEU A 21 -13.61 -40.35 5.19
CA LEU A 21 -14.45 -39.50 6.03
C LEU A 21 -13.73 -38.20 6.41
N VAL A 22 -12.45 -38.25 6.74
CA VAL A 22 -11.64 -37.05 7.03
C VAL A 22 -11.52 -36.16 5.79
N VAL A 23 -11.21 -36.74 4.62
CA VAL A 23 -11.07 -35.97 3.37
C VAL A 23 -12.38 -35.32 2.95
N ILE A 24 -13.48 -36.08 2.92
CA ILE A 24 -14.80 -35.55 2.55
C ILE A 24 -15.26 -34.47 3.54
N SER A 25 -15.07 -34.71 4.84
CA SER A 25 -15.42 -33.72 5.86
C SER A 25 -14.61 -32.44 5.68
N GLY A 26 -13.31 -32.53 5.39
CA GLY A 26 -12.48 -31.36 5.09
C GLY A 26 -12.96 -30.61 3.84
N MET A 27 -13.21 -31.31 2.74
CA MET A 27 -13.66 -30.68 1.49
C MET A 27 -15.00 -29.96 1.61
N LEU A 28 -15.92 -30.49 2.44
CA LEU A 28 -17.24 -29.87 2.64
C LEU A 28 -17.23 -28.80 3.74
N LEU A 29 -16.51 -29.01 4.84
CA LEU A 29 -16.59 -28.14 6.02
C LEU A 29 -15.64 -26.94 5.93
N THR A 30 -14.44 -27.10 5.39
CA THR A 30 -13.47 -25.98 5.29
C THR A 30 -14.06 -24.76 4.57
N PRO A 31 -14.64 -24.87 3.35
CA PRO A 31 -15.20 -23.69 2.68
C PRO A 31 -16.38 -23.06 3.45
N LEU A 32 -17.15 -23.87 4.21
CA LEU A 32 -18.24 -23.36 5.04
C LEU A 32 -17.72 -22.61 6.27
N ILE A 33 -16.63 -23.09 6.87
CA ILE A 33 -15.93 -22.43 7.98
C ILE A 33 -15.35 -21.10 7.51
N ASP A 34 -14.63 -21.09 6.39
CA ASP A 34 -14.04 -19.88 5.82
C ASP A 34 -15.10 -18.82 5.50
N GLN A 35 -16.22 -19.24 4.90
CA GLN A 35 -17.35 -18.33 4.64
C GLN A 35 -17.98 -17.80 5.92
N LYS A 36 -18.11 -18.63 6.96
CA LYS A 36 -18.65 -18.21 8.25
C LYS A 36 -17.73 -17.20 8.92
N GLU A 37 -16.42 -17.44 8.91
CA GLU A 37 -15.42 -16.52 9.45
C GLU A 37 -15.42 -15.19 8.68
N LYS A 38 -15.39 -15.23 7.35
CA LYS A 38 -15.48 -14.02 6.51
C LYS A 38 -16.74 -13.20 6.81
N ARG A 39 -17.89 -13.86 6.97
CA ARG A 39 -19.16 -13.19 7.34
C ARG A 39 -19.10 -12.57 8.75
N ALA A 40 -18.46 -13.22 9.70
CA ALA A 40 -18.26 -12.66 11.04
C ALA A 40 -17.41 -11.39 10.98
N ILE A 41 -16.32 -11.41 10.20
CA ILE A 41 -15.44 -10.25 10.00
C ILE A 41 -16.16 -9.11 9.27
N ILE A 42 -16.98 -9.39 8.24
CA ILE A 42 -17.82 -8.37 7.59
C ILE A 42 -18.81 -7.77 8.60
N THR A 43 -19.38 -8.60 9.48
CA THR A 43 -20.31 -8.12 10.52
C THR A 43 -19.60 -7.19 11.51
N GLU A 44 -18.39 -7.54 11.94
CA GLU A 44 -17.55 -6.68 12.77
C GLU A 44 -17.17 -5.38 12.04
N ALA A 45 -16.75 -5.47 10.77
CA ALA A 45 -16.41 -4.33 9.93
C ALA A 45 -17.59 -3.36 9.78
N LYS A 46 -18.82 -3.88 9.60
CA LYS A 46 -20.05 -3.08 9.53
C LYS A 46 -20.32 -2.25 10.78
N THR A 47 -19.78 -2.64 11.92
CA THR A 47 -19.93 -1.84 13.15
C THR A 47 -19.10 -0.55 13.14
N ILE A 48 -18.10 -0.46 12.26
CA ILE A 48 -17.25 0.72 12.07
C ILE A 48 -17.53 1.39 10.72
N PHE A 49 -17.61 0.59 9.65
CA PHE A 49 -17.90 1.00 8.29
C PHE A 49 -19.26 0.45 7.87
N ASN A 50 -20.34 1.18 8.19
CA ASN A 50 -21.72 0.75 7.97
C ASN A 50 -22.06 0.30 6.53
N GLN A 51 -21.31 0.79 5.54
CA GLN A 51 -21.48 0.49 4.12
C GLN A 51 -20.68 -0.73 3.64
N ALA A 52 -19.90 -1.39 4.51
CA ALA A 52 -19.10 -2.54 4.14
C ALA A 52 -19.97 -3.68 3.59
N ASP A 53 -19.62 -4.24 2.43
CA ASP A 53 -20.28 -5.42 1.86
C ASP A 53 -19.34 -6.62 1.74
N ASP A 54 -18.04 -6.37 1.62
CA ASP A 54 -17.00 -7.40 1.59
C ASP A 54 -15.72 -6.98 2.33
N VAL A 55 -14.83 -7.96 2.53
CA VAL A 55 -13.49 -7.76 3.08
C VAL A 55 -12.45 -8.59 2.32
N PHE A 56 -11.24 -8.06 2.20
CA PHE A 56 -10.08 -8.82 1.74
C PHE A 56 -9.14 -9.09 2.91
N LEU A 57 -8.85 -10.36 3.17
CA LEU A 57 -8.07 -10.81 4.33
C LEU A 57 -6.58 -10.88 3.99
N TYR A 58 -5.76 -10.24 4.82
CA TYR A 58 -4.30 -10.33 4.76
C TYR A 58 -3.80 -11.46 5.67
N LYS A 59 -2.68 -12.08 5.27
CA LYS A 59 -1.99 -13.05 6.13
C LYS A 59 -1.34 -12.32 7.31
N THR A 60 -1.39 -12.95 8.49
CA THR A 60 -0.85 -12.40 9.75
C THR A 60 0.47 -13.06 10.18
N ASN A 61 1.04 -13.93 9.34
CA ASN A 61 2.23 -14.73 9.68
C ASN A 61 3.52 -13.91 9.90
N LYS A 62 3.56 -12.66 9.43
CA LYS A 62 4.68 -11.72 9.65
C LYS A 62 4.36 -10.66 10.73
N ASP A 63 3.16 -10.72 11.32
CA ASP A 63 2.69 -9.72 12.28
C ASP A 63 2.98 -10.16 13.72
N PRO A 64 2.90 -9.25 14.70
CA PRO A 64 2.93 -9.61 16.11
C PRO A 64 1.88 -10.67 16.45
N LYS A 65 2.19 -11.56 17.40
CA LYS A 65 1.33 -12.70 17.76
C LYS A 65 -0.04 -12.31 18.32
N SER A 66 -0.19 -11.06 18.76
CA SER A 66 -1.44 -10.50 19.25
C SER A 66 -2.46 -10.26 18.15
N ILE A 67 -2.04 -10.18 16.88
CA ILE A 67 -2.90 -9.90 15.72
C ILE A 67 -3.66 -11.15 15.32
N GLU A 68 -5.00 -11.06 15.33
CA GLU A 68 -5.88 -12.14 14.91
C GLU A 68 -6.41 -11.94 13.49
N VAL A 69 -6.82 -10.71 13.17
CA VAL A 69 -7.42 -10.37 11.89
C VAL A 69 -6.79 -9.09 11.36
N LYS A 70 -6.47 -9.11 10.06
CA LYS A 70 -6.06 -7.93 9.31
C LYS A 70 -6.77 -7.97 7.96
N ALA A 71 -7.59 -6.95 7.67
CA ALA A 71 -8.38 -6.94 6.44
C ALA A 71 -8.56 -5.53 5.88
N SER A 72 -8.70 -5.42 4.56
CA SER A 72 -9.26 -4.23 3.93
C SER A 72 -10.77 -4.39 3.83
N VAL A 73 -11.48 -3.27 3.97
CA VAL A 73 -12.94 -3.21 3.95
C VAL A 73 -13.37 -2.65 2.60
N LEU A 74 -14.29 -3.34 1.95
CA LEU A 74 -14.75 -3.02 0.60
C LEU A 74 -16.23 -2.62 0.62
N LYS A 75 -16.59 -1.74 -0.32
CA LYS A 75 -17.94 -1.45 -0.75
C LYS A 75 -17.95 -1.47 -2.27
N GLU A 76 -18.72 -2.35 -2.89
CA GLU A 76 -18.81 -2.46 -4.35
C GLU A 76 -17.39 -2.53 -4.98
N GLU A 77 -16.53 -3.40 -4.43
CA GLU A 77 -15.11 -3.58 -4.81
C GLU A 77 -14.19 -2.37 -4.54
N THR A 78 -14.71 -1.25 -4.08
CA THR A 78 -13.92 -0.08 -3.69
C THR A 78 -13.47 -0.19 -2.23
N LYS A 79 -12.16 -0.05 -1.98
CA LYS A 79 -11.61 -0.03 -0.62
C LYS A 79 -12.01 1.24 0.12
N ILE A 80 -12.75 1.09 1.22
CA ILE A 80 -13.23 2.20 2.07
C ILE A 80 -12.45 2.33 3.38
N GLY A 81 -11.56 1.39 3.69
CA GLY A 81 -10.70 1.41 4.87
C GLY A 81 -10.08 0.06 5.17
N PHE A 82 -9.57 -0.08 6.40
CA PHE A 82 -9.01 -1.30 6.93
C PHE A 82 -9.55 -1.57 8.32
N ILE A 83 -9.53 -2.85 8.72
CA ILE A 83 -9.75 -3.25 10.10
C ILE A 83 -8.62 -4.17 10.57
N ILE A 84 -8.25 -4.01 11.84
CA ILE A 84 -7.30 -4.89 12.50
C ILE A 84 -7.87 -5.28 13.86
N LYS A 85 -7.88 -6.59 14.15
CA LYS A 85 -8.30 -7.14 15.43
C LYS A 85 -7.11 -7.77 16.12
N ALA A 86 -6.94 -7.44 17.40
CA ALA A 86 -5.85 -7.94 18.20
C ALA A 86 -6.30 -8.26 19.63
N LYS A 87 -5.65 -9.25 20.26
CA LYS A 87 -5.92 -9.65 21.63
C LYS A 87 -4.64 -9.87 22.43
N LYS A 88 -4.69 -9.55 23.72
CA LYS A 88 -3.58 -9.79 24.66
C LYS A 88 -4.11 -9.99 26.06
N ASP A 89 -3.47 -10.90 26.78
CA ASP A 89 -3.73 -11.14 28.21
C ASP A 89 -2.68 -10.40 29.05
N ASN A 90 -3.10 -9.92 30.22
CA ASN A 90 -2.24 -9.36 31.26
C ASN A 90 -2.62 -9.97 32.63
N GLU A 91 -2.00 -9.49 33.71
CA GLU A 91 -2.24 -10.01 35.06
C GLU A 91 -3.69 -9.81 35.57
N PHE A 92 -4.47 -8.93 34.93
CA PHE A 92 -5.86 -8.66 35.28
C PHE A 92 -6.87 -9.36 34.37
N GLY A 93 -6.42 -9.96 33.26
CA GLY A 93 -7.22 -10.79 32.36
C GLY A 93 -7.02 -10.43 30.88
N GLN A 94 -8.07 -10.56 30.07
CA GLN A 94 -7.98 -10.39 28.61
C GLN A 94 -8.49 -9.04 28.12
N ILE A 95 -7.80 -8.50 27.11
CA ILE A 95 -8.23 -7.34 26.31
C ILE A 95 -8.21 -7.73 24.84
N GLU A 96 -9.33 -7.50 24.14
CA GLU A 96 -9.47 -7.69 22.69
C GLU A 96 -10.02 -6.40 22.06
N VAL A 97 -9.35 -5.93 21.02
CA VAL A 97 -9.62 -4.65 20.38
C VAL A 97 -9.72 -4.82 18.87
N LEU A 98 -10.69 -4.13 18.28
CA LEU A 98 -10.87 -3.96 16.84
C LEU A 98 -10.71 -2.48 16.51
N ILE A 99 -9.75 -2.14 15.66
CA ILE A 99 -9.59 -0.78 15.14
C ILE A 99 -10.07 -0.71 13.69
N GLY A 100 -10.69 0.40 13.32
CA GLY A 100 -10.94 0.76 11.93
C GLY A 100 -10.04 1.90 11.50
N ILE A 101 -9.43 1.79 10.33
CA ILE A 101 -8.45 2.74 9.80
C ILE A 101 -8.99 3.25 8.46
N LYS A 102 -9.01 4.57 8.29
CA LYS A 102 -9.45 5.22 7.05
C LYS A 102 -8.35 5.19 5.98
N PRO A 103 -8.68 5.46 4.71
CA PRO A 103 -7.68 5.54 3.64
C PRO A 103 -6.60 6.61 3.85
N ASP A 104 -6.84 7.63 4.69
CA ASP A 104 -5.87 8.67 5.05
C ASP A 104 -4.97 8.26 6.25
N ASP A 105 -4.85 6.96 6.51
CA ASP A 105 -4.07 6.36 7.60
C ASP A 105 -4.52 6.77 9.02
N LYS A 106 -5.68 7.44 9.18
CA LYS A 106 -6.21 7.81 10.50
C LYS A 106 -7.13 6.74 11.08
N ILE A 107 -7.05 6.55 12.39
CA ILE A 107 -7.96 5.68 13.13
C ILE A 107 -9.36 6.29 13.13
N SER A 108 -10.32 5.58 12.53
CA SER A 108 -11.74 5.95 12.53
C SER A 108 -12.40 5.69 13.88
N GLU A 109 -12.11 4.53 14.47
CA GLU A 109 -12.72 4.04 15.70
C GLU A 109 -11.82 2.98 16.35
N VAL A 110 -11.82 2.93 17.69
CA VAL A 110 -11.22 1.86 18.49
C VAL A 110 -12.32 1.22 19.30
N LYS A 111 -12.65 -0.03 18.98
CA LYS A 111 -13.72 -0.78 19.62
C LYS A 111 -13.14 -1.89 20.48
N ILE A 112 -13.41 -1.84 21.77
CA ILE A 112 -13.10 -2.96 22.67
C ILE A 112 -14.16 -4.04 22.47
N ILE A 113 -13.74 -5.21 22.00
CA ILE A 113 -14.60 -6.38 21.77
C ILE A 113 -14.78 -7.14 23.09
N THR A 114 -13.66 -7.41 23.77
CA THR A 114 -13.62 -8.12 25.04
C THR A 114 -12.79 -7.31 26.05
N LEU A 115 -13.34 -7.07 27.23
CA LEU A 115 -12.64 -6.44 28.36
C LEU A 115 -12.89 -7.22 29.65
N ASN A 116 -12.29 -8.40 29.74
CA ASN A 116 -12.41 -9.27 30.90
C ASN A 116 -11.24 -8.98 31.83
N GLN A 117 -11.26 -7.82 32.49
CA GLN A 117 -10.22 -7.38 33.43
C GLN A 117 -10.77 -7.31 34.87
N SER A 118 -9.98 -7.69 35.86
CA SER A 118 -10.34 -7.53 37.27
C SER A 118 -10.19 -6.09 37.78
N MET A 119 -9.39 -5.24 37.12
CA MET A 119 -9.17 -3.82 37.44
C MET A 119 -9.05 -2.95 36.18
N TYR A 120 -9.14 -1.62 36.35
CA TYR A 120 -8.88 -0.58 35.34
C TYR A 120 -9.76 -0.58 34.08
N GLN A 121 -10.95 -1.19 34.14
CA GLN A 121 -11.82 -1.32 32.96
C GLN A 121 -12.24 0.04 32.37
N GLU A 122 -12.65 0.99 33.20
CA GLU A 122 -13.15 2.29 32.74
C GLU A 122 -12.02 3.19 32.21
N GLU A 123 -10.86 3.14 32.87
CA GLU A 123 -9.66 3.84 32.42
C GLU A 123 -9.17 3.30 31.07
N THR A 124 -9.19 1.98 30.87
CA THR A 124 -8.86 1.37 29.58
C THR A 124 -9.86 1.75 28.48
N LYS A 125 -11.17 1.78 28.77
CA LYS A 125 -12.18 2.26 27.80
C LYS A 125 -11.95 3.71 27.42
N LYS A 126 -11.64 4.57 28.40
CA LYS A 126 -11.35 5.98 28.15
C LYS A 126 -10.08 6.13 27.29
N ALA A 127 -8.99 5.47 27.66
CA ALA A 127 -7.75 5.49 26.90
C ALA A 127 -7.94 5.00 25.45
N ALA A 128 -8.74 3.97 25.22
CA ALA A 128 -9.06 3.48 23.87
C ALA A 128 -9.70 4.57 22.99
N SER A 129 -10.57 5.40 23.57
CA SER A 129 -11.22 6.49 22.82
C SER A 129 -10.27 7.61 22.39
N GLU A 130 -9.14 7.79 23.09
CA GLU A 130 -8.14 8.83 22.81
C GLU A 130 -7.32 8.55 21.55
N TYR A 131 -7.30 7.29 21.09
CA TYR A 131 -6.65 6.90 19.84
C TYR A 131 -7.41 7.30 18.57
N LYS A 132 -8.69 7.66 18.69
CA LYS A 132 -9.52 8.05 17.55
C LYS A 132 -8.97 9.31 16.89
N GLY A 133 -8.77 9.24 15.58
CA GLY A 133 -8.25 10.32 14.75
C GLY A 133 -6.72 10.41 14.70
N LEU A 134 -5.99 9.63 15.49
CA LEU A 134 -4.54 9.53 15.40
C LEU A 134 -4.12 8.80 14.12
N ASP A 135 -2.95 9.18 13.62
CA ASP A 135 -2.30 8.55 12.46
C ASP A 135 -1.64 7.23 12.89
N ILE A 136 -2.18 6.11 12.41
CA ILE A 136 -1.76 4.77 12.84
C ILE A 136 -0.28 4.51 12.50
N THR A 137 0.26 5.14 11.45
CA THR A 137 1.63 4.89 10.97
C THR A 137 2.70 5.43 11.91
N LYS A 138 2.33 6.32 12.84
CA LYS A 138 3.23 6.99 13.78
C LYS A 138 3.20 6.38 15.18
N LEU A 139 2.42 5.31 15.39
CA LEU A 139 2.18 4.74 16.70
C LEU A 139 3.16 3.61 17.07
N THR A 140 4.05 3.19 16.18
CA THR A 140 5.06 2.14 16.46
C THR A 140 5.99 2.49 17.63
N ASP A 141 6.36 3.77 17.75
CA ASP A 141 7.34 4.26 18.74
C ASP A 141 6.72 5.14 19.84
N ALA A 142 5.40 5.15 19.98
CA ALA A 142 4.73 5.95 21.00
C ALA A 142 5.11 5.44 22.42
N ASN A 143 6.09 6.08 23.05
CA ASN A 143 6.47 5.80 24.44
C ASN A 143 5.33 6.20 25.37
N SER A 144 4.74 5.23 26.08
CA SER A 144 3.57 5.46 26.91
C SER A 144 3.94 5.85 28.32
N GLY A 145 3.52 7.04 28.74
CA GLY A 145 3.39 7.43 30.15
C GLY A 145 2.21 6.72 30.83
N ALA A 146 1.96 5.45 30.49
CA ALA A 146 0.82 4.69 30.97
C ALA A 146 0.95 4.45 32.47
N THR A 147 -0.03 4.92 33.23
CA THR A 147 -0.06 4.81 34.69
C THR A 147 -0.64 3.48 35.20
N SER A 148 -1.08 2.58 34.32
CA SER A 148 -1.59 1.25 34.69
C SER A 148 -1.25 0.17 33.67
N VAL A 149 -1.21 -1.08 34.14
CA VAL A 149 -0.87 -2.27 33.32
C VAL A 149 -1.89 -2.52 32.21
N SER A 150 -3.18 -2.28 32.47
CA SER A 150 -4.23 -2.45 31.44
C SER A 150 -4.13 -1.41 30.33
N ILE A 151 -3.75 -0.16 30.65
CA ILE A 151 -3.47 0.87 29.64
C ILE A 151 -2.21 0.50 28.86
N GLN A 152 -1.15 0.07 29.54
CA GLN A 152 0.06 -0.39 28.86
C GLN A 152 -0.21 -1.56 27.90
N THR A 153 -1.08 -2.49 28.30
CA THR A 153 -1.49 -3.61 27.45
C THR A 153 -2.26 -3.14 26.21
N LEU A 154 -3.15 -2.15 26.37
CA LEU A 154 -3.85 -1.52 25.26
C LEU A 154 -2.87 -0.80 24.33
N ASP A 155 -1.91 -0.05 24.86
CA ASP A 155 -0.90 0.66 24.06
C ASP A 155 -0.04 -0.31 23.25
N ASP A 156 0.39 -1.41 23.87
CA ASP A 156 1.11 -2.49 23.19
C ASP A 156 0.27 -3.10 22.06
N LEU A 157 -1.03 -3.34 22.29
CA LEU A 157 -1.94 -3.82 21.27
C LEU A 157 -2.05 -2.83 20.09
N ILE A 158 -2.14 -1.52 20.36
CA ILE A 158 -2.19 -0.48 19.32
C ILE A 158 -0.88 -0.40 18.54
N LYS A 159 0.27 -0.54 19.20
CA LYS A 159 1.59 -0.65 18.55
C LYS A 159 1.67 -1.86 17.64
N ASP A 160 1.25 -3.02 18.13
CA ASP A 160 1.24 -4.25 17.36
C ASP A 160 0.34 -4.09 16.12
N MET A 161 -0.83 -3.47 16.28
CA MET A 161 -1.76 -3.18 15.17
C MET A 161 -1.17 -2.16 14.19
N SER A 162 -0.43 -1.16 14.67
CA SER A 162 0.31 -0.21 13.83
C SER A 162 1.37 -0.91 12.97
N GLN A 163 2.18 -1.77 13.58
CA GLN A 163 3.16 -2.57 12.85
C GLN A 163 2.48 -3.48 11.81
N ALA A 164 1.38 -4.15 12.20
CA ALA A 164 0.63 -5.01 11.30
C ALA A 164 0.04 -4.23 10.12
N TYR A 165 -0.42 -3.00 10.34
CA TYR A 165 -0.89 -2.09 9.30
C TYR A 165 0.23 -1.71 8.34
N LEU A 166 1.41 -1.37 8.84
CA LEU A 166 2.59 -1.07 8.01
C LEU A 166 3.07 -2.29 7.21
N ASN A 167 2.86 -3.50 7.73
CA ASN A 167 3.12 -4.76 7.04
C ASN A 167 2.05 -5.12 6.01
N ILE A 168 0.96 -4.36 5.88
CA ILE A 168 0.10 -4.50 4.71
C ILE A 168 0.95 -4.05 3.53
N GLU A 169 1.32 -5.00 2.68
CA GLU A 169 1.78 -4.72 1.33
C GLU A 169 0.63 -3.93 0.68
N LYS A 170 0.68 -2.59 0.81
CA LYS A 170 -0.20 -1.70 0.05
C LYS A 170 0.03 -2.13 -1.38
N GLU A 171 -1.04 -2.53 -2.08
CA GLU A 171 -0.99 -2.84 -3.52
C GLU A 171 -0.01 -1.87 -4.15
N PRO A 172 1.06 -2.35 -4.81
CA PRO A 172 2.06 -1.45 -5.36
C PRO A 172 1.29 -0.44 -6.18
N THR A 173 1.28 0.83 -5.74
CA THR A 173 0.67 1.91 -6.50
C THR A 173 1.27 1.79 -7.86
N LYS A 174 0.46 1.48 -8.86
CA LYS A 174 0.90 1.36 -10.24
C LYS A 174 1.20 2.77 -10.71
N PRO A 175 2.46 3.25 -10.70
CA PRO A 175 2.78 4.66 -10.89
C PRO A 175 2.25 5.25 -12.20
N TYR A 176 1.95 4.39 -13.18
CA TYR A 176 1.57 4.81 -14.53
C TYR A 176 0.11 4.45 -14.89
N GLU A 177 -0.71 4.06 -13.91
CA GLU A 177 -2.08 3.60 -14.14
C GLU A 177 -2.95 4.66 -14.83
N THR A 178 -2.71 5.94 -14.53
CA THR A 178 -3.41 7.06 -15.17
C THR A 178 -3.21 7.10 -16.70
N TRP A 179 -2.06 6.66 -17.20
CA TRP A 179 -1.72 6.72 -18.63
C TRP A 179 -1.87 5.38 -19.36
N PHE A 180 -1.59 4.26 -18.67
CA PHE A 180 -1.58 2.92 -19.27
C PHE A 180 -2.70 1.98 -18.76
N GLY A 181 -3.59 2.49 -17.90
CA GLY A 181 -4.69 1.72 -17.33
C GLY A 181 -4.27 0.79 -16.19
N SER A 182 -5.26 0.22 -15.50
CA SER A 182 -5.02 -0.59 -14.30
C SER A 182 -4.36 -1.94 -14.58
N ASP A 183 -4.30 -2.38 -15.84
CA ASP A 183 -3.79 -3.68 -16.28
C ASP A 183 -2.39 -3.62 -16.91
N TYR A 184 -1.74 -2.45 -16.97
CA TYR A 184 -0.41 -2.34 -17.56
C TYR A 184 0.62 -3.25 -16.86
N GLN A 185 1.61 -3.66 -17.66
CA GLN A 185 2.71 -4.51 -17.24
C GLN A 185 4.03 -3.88 -17.72
N ILE A 186 5.01 -3.79 -16.81
CA ILE A 186 6.39 -3.46 -17.16
C ILE A 186 7.03 -4.73 -17.73
N GLU A 187 7.38 -4.71 -19.01
CA GLU A 187 8.02 -5.82 -19.72
C GLU A 187 9.50 -5.92 -19.40
N SER A 188 10.19 -4.77 -19.32
CA SER A 188 11.60 -4.70 -18.98
C SER A 188 11.98 -3.38 -18.33
N GLN A 189 13.08 -3.40 -17.59
CA GLN A 189 13.68 -2.24 -16.94
C GLN A 189 15.17 -2.23 -17.24
N ASN A 190 15.68 -1.06 -17.62
CA ASN A 190 17.09 -0.84 -17.91
C ASN A 190 17.56 0.37 -17.11
N GLU A 191 18.53 0.16 -16.23
CA GLU A 191 19.08 1.21 -15.37
C GLU A 191 20.35 1.83 -15.98
N ASN A 192 20.64 3.08 -15.59
CA ASN A 192 21.86 3.80 -15.95
C ASN A 192 22.11 3.87 -17.47
N ILE A 193 21.07 4.19 -18.25
CA ILE A 193 21.14 4.32 -19.71
C ILE A 193 22.18 5.36 -20.12
N THR A 194 22.14 6.51 -19.45
CA THR A 194 23.16 7.56 -19.57
C THR A 194 23.48 8.14 -18.19
N GLN A 195 24.38 9.11 -18.12
CA GLN A 195 24.66 9.83 -16.87
C GLN A 195 23.41 10.46 -16.24
N ASN A 196 22.43 10.88 -17.07
CA ASN A 196 21.23 11.58 -16.60
C ASN A 196 19.96 10.72 -16.72
N ILE A 197 19.91 9.76 -17.66
CA ILE A 197 18.78 8.84 -17.81
C ILE A 197 19.04 7.62 -16.93
N ILE A 198 18.47 7.62 -15.73
CA ILE A 198 18.76 6.61 -14.70
C ILE A 198 17.93 5.35 -14.84
N LEU A 199 16.74 5.43 -15.48
CA LEU A 199 15.87 4.28 -15.69
C LEU A 199 15.07 4.44 -16.98
N LYS A 200 15.00 3.36 -17.76
CA LYS A 200 14.05 3.17 -18.87
C LYS A 200 13.21 1.94 -18.58
N GLU A 201 11.90 2.10 -18.56
CA GLU A 201 10.93 1.02 -18.42
C GLU A 201 10.16 0.86 -19.73
N VAL A 202 10.02 -0.39 -20.20
CA VAL A 202 9.20 -0.72 -21.36
C VAL A 202 7.85 -1.22 -20.84
N ILE A 203 6.78 -0.55 -21.22
CA ILE A 203 5.41 -0.93 -20.86
C ILE A 203 4.85 -1.76 -22.01
N LYS A 204 4.54 -3.01 -21.71
CA LYS A 204 4.18 -4.03 -22.70
C LYS A 204 3.08 -3.53 -23.63
N ASP A 205 3.39 -3.49 -24.93
CA ASP A 205 2.48 -3.07 -26.02
C ASP A 205 1.91 -1.64 -25.90
N GLN A 206 2.37 -0.82 -24.95
CA GLN A 206 1.75 0.47 -24.63
C GLN A 206 2.71 1.66 -24.71
N GLY A 207 3.99 1.50 -24.40
CA GLY A 207 4.95 2.59 -24.52
C GLY A 207 6.16 2.48 -23.61
N PHE A 208 6.69 3.63 -23.23
CA PHE A 208 7.97 3.74 -22.53
C PHE A 208 7.91 4.77 -21.40
N VAL A 209 8.64 4.51 -20.32
CA VAL A 209 8.83 5.49 -19.24
C VAL A 209 10.31 5.73 -19.04
N TYR A 210 10.70 7.00 -19.00
CA TYR A 210 12.07 7.43 -18.77
C TYR A 210 12.15 8.24 -17.48
N THR A 211 12.97 7.80 -16.53
CA THR A 211 13.33 8.59 -15.35
C THR A 211 14.66 9.29 -15.60
N ILE A 212 14.64 10.61 -15.55
CA ILE A 212 15.79 11.47 -15.83
C ILE A 212 16.11 12.28 -14.58
N GLU A 213 17.38 12.34 -14.21
CA GLU A 213 17.90 13.22 -13.18
C GLU A 213 18.94 14.16 -13.76
N LYS A 214 18.82 15.45 -13.45
CA LYS A 214 19.79 16.44 -13.92
C LYS A 214 19.93 17.57 -12.91
N SER A 215 21.16 17.99 -12.66
CA SER A 215 21.46 19.21 -11.91
C SER A 215 21.40 20.44 -12.80
N GLY A 216 20.86 21.53 -12.24
CA GLY A 216 20.89 22.87 -12.83
C GLY A 216 21.49 23.89 -11.87
N TYR A 217 22.09 24.92 -12.45
CA TYR A 217 22.54 26.10 -11.69
C TYR A 217 21.43 27.14 -11.63
N TYR A 218 21.01 27.45 -10.42
CA TYR A 218 19.98 28.43 -10.10
C TYR A 218 20.59 29.65 -9.42
N HIS A 219 19.80 30.73 -9.33
CA HIS A 219 20.25 31.96 -8.66
C HIS A 219 20.74 31.72 -7.21
N ASN A 220 20.15 30.73 -6.53
CA ASN A 220 20.43 30.42 -5.13
C ASN A 220 21.37 29.21 -4.92
N GLY A 221 21.97 28.69 -5.99
CA GLY A 221 22.87 27.52 -5.94
C GLY A 221 22.52 26.43 -6.94
N GLU A 222 23.18 25.28 -6.81
CA GLU A 222 22.88 24.09 -7.61
C GLU A 222 21.65 23.35 -7.03
N GLY A 223 20.79 22.84 -7.91
CA GLY A 223 19.66 22.00 -7.53
C GLY A 223 19.49 20.86 -8.52
N GLN A 224 19.16 19.67 -8.01
CA GLN A 224 18.85 18.50 -8.83
C GLN A 224 17.33 18.35 -8.95
N ILE A 225 16.84 18.04 -10.15
CA ILE A 225 15.44 17.67 -10.36
C ILE A 225 15.34 16.28 -10.99
N ARG A 226 14.28 15.56 -10.63
CA ARG A 226 13.87 14.31 -11.30
C ARG A 226 12.62 14.55 -12.15
N VAL A 227 12.67 14.05 -13.39
CA VAL A 227 11.53 14.03 -14.32
C VAL A 227 11.23 12.58 -14.67
N VAL A 228 9.95 12.20 -14.65
CA VAL A 228 9.49 10.92 -15.23
C VAL A 228 8.68 11.24 -16.48
N LEU A 229 9.24 10.92 -17.65
CA LEU A 229 8.65 11.16 -18.95
C LEU A 229 7.93 9.89 -19.42
N ILE A 230 6.65 10.01 -19.74
CA ILE A 230 5.77 8.90 -20.11
C ILE A 230 5.39 9.05 -21.58
N LEU A 231 5.70 8.03 -22.38
CA LEU A 231 5.56 8.03 -23.82
C LEU A 231 4.69 6.86 -24.29
N ASP A 232 3.94 7.05 -25.38
CA ASP A 232 3.28 5.95 -26.08
C ASP A 232 4.27 5.18 -26.99
N VAL A 233 3.76 4.15 -27.67
CA VAL A 233 4.55 3.35 -28.64
C VAL A 233 5.09 4.16 -29.84
N ASN A 234 4.55 5.35 -30.10
CA ASN A 234 4.96 6.25 -31.18
C ASN A 234 5.80 7.44 -30.66
N TYR A 235 6.26 7.38 -29.40
CA TYR A 235 7.01 8.46 -28.74
C TYR A 235 6.25 9.78 -28.58
N LYS A 236 4.91 9.73 -28.58
CA LYS A 236 4.08 10.85 -28.15
C LYS A 236 4.09 10.95 -26.63
N ILE A 237 4.26 12.16 -26.12
CA ILE A 237 4.27 12.42 -24.68
C ILE A 237 2.85 12.27 -24.13
N LEU A 238 2.66 11.26 -23.27
CA LEU A 238 1.41 11.02 -22.55
C LEU A 238 1.35 11.81 -21.24
N GLY A 239 2.51 12.03 -20.62
CA GLY A 239 2.60 12.75 -19.36
C GLY A 239 4.04 13.01 -18.92
N VAL A 240 4.19 13.98 -18.03
CA VAL A 240 5.47 14.35 -17.42
C VAL A 240 5.26 14.51 -15.93
N LEU A 241 5.85 13.65 -15.12
CA LEU A 241 5.80 13.76 -13.66
C LEU A 241 7.03 14.45 -13.12
N LEU A 242 6.80 15.30 -12.12
CA LEU A 242 7.82 15.99 -11.34
C LEU A 242 7.63 15.66 -9.86
N PRO A 243 8.21 14.57 -9.35
CA PRO A 243 8.05 14.20 -7.94
C PRO A 243 8.57 15.29 -7.01
N GLU A 244 7.73 15.81 -6.12
CA GLU A 244 8.04 16.99 -5.30
C GLU A 244 9.20 16.73 -4.32
N GLU A 245 9.34 15.49 -3.85
CA GLU A 245 10.42 15.01 -2.99
C GLU A 245 11.79 15.01 -3.70
N HIS A 246 11.79 14.95 -5.03
CA HIS A 246 12.98 15.02 -5.89
C HIS A 246 13.10 16.34 -6.64
N TYR A 247 12.34 17.36 -6.25
CA TYR A 247 12.44 18.71 -6.79
C TYR A 247 13.33 19.59 -5.92
N GLY A 248 14.65 19.49 -6.12
CA GLY A 248 15.69 20.20 -5.37
C GLY A 248 15.84 21.68 -5.73
N HIS A 249 14.75 22.35 -6.12
CA HIS A 249 14.72 23.77 -6.48
C HIS A 249 13.58 24.52 -5.76
N SER A 250 13.35 25.79 -6.10
CA SER A 250 12.38 26.68 -5.46
C SER A 250 10.95 26.13 -5.53
N LYS A 251 10.39 25.78 -4.36
CA LYS A 251 9.02 25.24 -4.19
C LYS A 251 7.95 26.35 -4.19
N GLY A 252 6.69 25.98 -3.89
CA GLY A 252 5.57 26.92 -3.80
C GLY A 252 5.08 27.36 -5.18
N SER A 253 4.75 28.65 -5.36
CA SER A 253 4.20 29.18 -6.61
C SER A 253 5.09 28.96 -7.83
N PHE A 254 6.42 28.93 -7.65
CA PHE A 254 7.36 28.62 -8.72
C PHE A 254 7.25 27.15 -9.19
N TYR A 255 7.04 26.21 -8.26
CA TYR A 255 6.82 24.81 -8.61
C TYR A 255 5.47 24.61 -9.30
N THR A 256 4.40 25.28 -8.83
CA THR A 256 3.10 25.28 -9.54
C THR A 256 3.24 25.77 -10.99
N SER A 257 3.98 26.86 -11.21
CA SER A 257 4.24 27.37 -12.56
C SER A 257 5.05 26.41 -13.44
N VAL A 258 5.85 25.52 -12.84
CA VAL A 258 6.60 24.49 -13.56
C VAL A 258 5.69 23.28 -13.85
N LEU A 259 4.78 22.92 -12.94
CA LEU A 259 3.75 21.91 -13.18
C LEU A 259 2.86 22.31 -14.38
N GLU A 260 2.37 23.55 -14.40
CA GLU A 260 1.60 24.09 -15.53
C GLU A 260 2.38 24.02 -16.85
N TYR A 261 3.70 24.23 -16.82
CA TYR A 261 4.53 24.12 -18.01
C TYR A 261 4.62 22.67 -18.51
N VAL A 262 4.83 21.70 -17.63
CA VAL A 262 4.97 20.30 -18.07
C VAL A 262 3.66 19.72 -18.59
N GLU A 263 2.51 20.19 -18.10
CA GLU A 263 1.19 19.86 -18.67
C GLU A 263 1.07 20.31 -20.14
N THR A 264 1.71 21.42 -20.54
CA THR A 264 1.70 21.87 -21.94
C THR A 264 2.49 20.95 -22.90
N LEU A 265 3.30 20.04 -22.36
CA LEU A 265 4.11 19.10 -23.13
C LEU A 265 3.33 17.84 -23.52
N GLU A 266 2.18 17.60 -22.88
CA GLU A 266 1.30 16.50 -23.23
C GLU A 266 0.86 16.58 -24.69
N ASN A 267 0.74 15.41 -25.30
CA ASN A 267 0.39 15.20 -26.70
C ASN A 267 1.40 15.68 -27.75
N GLN A 268 2.56 16.23 -27.34
CA GLN A 268 3.64 16.53 -28.29
C GLN A 268 4.36 15.26 -28.71
N ASP A 269 4.82 15.21 -29.96
CA ASP A 269 5.63 14.12 -30.48
C ASP A 269 7.10 14.37 -30.16
N LEU A 270 7.72 13.48 -29.39
CA LEU A 270 9.09 13.64 -28.93
C LEU A 270 10.10 13.63 -30.09
N THR A 271 9.81 12.92 -31.18
CA THR A 271 10.72 12.83 -32.34
C THR A 271 10.80 14.15 -33.12
N SER A 272 9.74 14.97 -33.04
CA SER A 272 9.68 16.31 -33.63
C SER A 272 9.82 17.43 -32.58
N PHE A 273 10.15 17.09 -31.33
CA PHE A 273 10.29 18.05 -30.25
C PHE A 273 11.38 19.08 -30.58
N PRO A 274 11.20 20.37 -30.27
CA PRO A 274 12.17 21.42 -30.65
C PRO A 274 13.57 21.16 -30.09
N ASP A 275 14.60 21.49 -30.88
CA ASP A 275 16.00 21.41 -30.43
C ASP A 275 16.38 22.61 -29.54
N GLU A 276 15.66 23.72 -29.68
CA GLU A 276 15.92 24.97 -28.95
C GLU A 276 14.73 25.41 -28.10
N PHE A 277 15.02 25.87 -26.88
CA PHE A 277 14.01 26.36 -25.95
C PHE A 277 13.56 27.78 -26.34
N SER A 278 12.26 27.97 -26.60
CA SER A 278 11.69 29.25 -27.08
C SER A 278 11.08 30.15 -25.98
N GLY A 279 11.33 29.87 -24.70
CA GLY A 279 10.84 30.68 -23.58
C GLY A 279 11.76 31.82 -23.16
N ALA A 280 11.24 32.76 -22.35
CA ALA A 280 12.02 33.85 -21.77
C ALA A 280 13.27 33.30 -21.05
N SER A 281 14.44 33.55 -21.65
CA SER A 281 15.74 33.01 -21.24
C SER A 281 16.56 33.98 -20.39
N GLU A 282 15.94 35.01 -19.84
CA GLU A 282 16.62 35.95 -18.95
C GLU A 282 16.84 35.35 -17.56
N GLY A 283 17.88 34.52 -17.45
CA GLY A 283 18.42 34.03 -16.18
C GLY A 283 18.96 32.60 -16.24
N THR A 284 20.16 32.40 -15.69
CA THR A 284 20.61 31.09 -15.20
C THR A 284 19.61 30.57 -14.16
N GLY A 285 19.07 29.35 -14.33
CA GLY A 285 18.18 28.73 -13.33
C GLY A 285 16.70 28.63 -13.66
N ASN A 286 16.29 28.52 -14.93
CA ASN A 286 14.89 28.23 -15.23
C ASN A 286 14.65 26.70 -15.23
N SER A 287 13.89 26.18 -14.26
CA SER A 287 13.50 24.75 -14.21
C SER A 287 12.83 24.28 -15.50
N ARG A 288 12.10 25.15 -16.21
CA ARG A 288 11.48 24.82 -17.50
C ARG A 288 12.52 24.52 -18.57
N LYS A 289 13.61 25.30 -18.61
CA LYS A 289 14.75 25.03 -19.50
C LYS A 289 15.46 23.74 -19.12
N LEU A 290 15.66 23.49 -17.83
CA LEU A 290 16.28 22.24 -17.38
C LEU A 290 15.44 21.02 -17.78
N ILE A 291 14.12 21.08 -17.59
CA ILE A 291 13.19 20.03 -18.02
C ILE A 291 13.20 19.87 -19.54
N PHE A 292 13.20 20.97 -20.30
CA PHE A 292 13.35 20.94 -21.75
C PHE A 292 14.63 20.20 -22.18
N ASP A 293 15.76 20.53 -21.55
CA ASP A 293 17.03 19.84 -21.83
C ASP A 293 16.95 18.34 -21.46
N MET A 294 16.26 17.99 -20.36
CA MET A 294 16.07 16.60 -19.93
C MET A 294 15.23 15.80 -20.93
N ILE A 295 14.22 16.42 -21.54
CA ILE A 295 13.41 15.79 -22.60
C ILE A 295 14.24 15.58 -23.86
N ASN A 296 15.08 16.56 -24.23
CA ASN A 296 15.97 16.40 -25.37
C ASN A 296 17.01 15.29 -25.17
N LEU A 297 17.46 15.01 -23.95
CA LEU A 297 18.29 13.83 -23.68
C LEU A 297 17.58 12.52 -24.03
N VAL A 298 16.27 12.42 -23.77
CA VAL A 298 15.49 11.23 -24.14
C VAL A 298 15.27 11.18 -25.65
N LYS A 299 15.00 12.32 -26.30
CA LYS A 299 14.92 12.42 -27.77
C LYS A 299 16.21 11.91 -28.43
N GLU A 300 17.36 12.39 -27.98
CA GLU A 300 18.66 11.95 -28.47
C GLU A 300 18.87 10.45 -28.29
N GLU A 301 18.44 9.89 -27.15
CA GLU A 301 18.55 8.46 -26.89
C GLU A 301 17.67 7.60 -27.80
N ILE A 302 16.47 8.07 -28.15
CA ILE A 302 15.55 7.37 -29.05
C ILE A 302 16.04 7.38 -30.50
N LEU A 303 16.75 8.45 -30.91
CA LEU A 303 17.22 8.63 -32.29
C LEU A 303 18.58 7.96 -32.60
N LYS A 304 19.23 7.34 -31.61
CA LYS A 304 20.47 6.55 -31.80
C LYS A 304 20.18 5.18 -32.43
#